data_AF-A0A6G0VMA9-F1
#
_entry.id   AF-A0A6G0VMA9-F1
#
_cell.length_a   1.000
_cell.length_b   1.000
_cell.length_c   1.000
_cell.angle_alpha   90.00
_cell.angle_beta   90.00
_cell.angle_gamma   90.00
#
_symmetry.space_group_name_H-M   'P 1'
#
loop_
_entity.id
_entity.type
_entity.pdbx_description
1 polymer ?
#
loop_
_entity_poly.entity_id
_entity_poly.type
_entity_poly.pdbx_seq_one_letter_code
_entity_poly.pdbx_strand_id
1 'polypeptide(L)'
;MKETGAICHSITFDGAPSNLSMYTSLSANFDYFSSTFKPWFNNPATPEQSNPIYLFWDAAHMLKLVRNTLGEKQVLVNGKGEIIKWNHIVKLQEIQESKGLHAANKLKKSHIQYYENKMNVRLAAQTLSKSVCCSLLLCEELKLLSGAKATAEFCEIINNVFDLTNCRNKLGKGDYYCPINDEKINYIKDYLYYIIDYIEGLKYYDNSQQQGIHILKSQRKTGFLGLIICLTNLLKLFDVVKPYGMSYLLSYKISQDHLEVFFSALRSRGGFNNNPNAIKFRSAYKRLLVRHEISGSAYGNCTLLDKSIILFVSANKRNNADALCHYNDNDESKYFEEFEHDYDYSTPQLDEYVHDVVKYTSGFIVRKISKQKNLCDICYKELTTEDMFTASMLLKIKNKGKLINTSIDVQKICLATEYVIRMHNDILIIKKNICEILCIKSLNEVCFDTSIFNSDTMKNHILNQDVFENHRSQLIQLIIRHYIKIRLHHFAKVHTLSITGKSIRRNLTKLILFKNQ
;
A
#
# COMPACT_ATOMS: atom_id res chain seq x y z
N MET A 1 24.33 -7.02 28.40
CA MET A 1 24.60 -6.08 27.29
C MET A 1 25.80 -5.19 27.59
N LYS A 2 25.86 -4.48 28.72
CA LYS A 2 27.05 -3.66 29.06
C LYS A 2 28.35 -4.46 29.03
N GLU A 3 28.37 -5.63 29.65
CA GLU A 3 29.52 -6.54 29.67
C GLU A 3 29.97 -7.03 28.30
N THR A 4 29.07 -7.03 27.30
CA THR A 4 29.39 -7.44 25.93
C THR A 4 29.86 -6.27 25.06
N GLY A 5 29.99 -5.06 25.62
CA GLY A 5 30.27 -3.83 24.87
C GLY A 5 29.09 -3.30 24.05
N ALA A 6 27.91 -3.92 24.13
CA ALA A 6 26.73 -3.48 23.39
C ALA A 6 26.02 -2.34 24.13
N ILE A 7 25.79 -1.22 23.43
CA ILE A 7 25.12 -0.04 23.95
C ILE A 7 23.66 -0.05 23.49
N CYS A 8 22.72 0.09 24.44
CA CYS A 8 21.29 0.16 24.16
C CYS A 8 20.82 1.62 24.28
N HIS A 9 20.38 2.21 23.17
CA HIS A 9 19.84 3.58 23.14
C HIS A 9 18.31 3.63 23.09
N SER A 10 17.66 2.51 22.74
CA SER A 10 16.20 2.46 22.65
C SER A 10 15.65 1.05 22.90
N ILE A 11 14.40 1.02 23.35
CA ILE A 11 13.62 -0.21 23.53
C ILE A 11 12.23 -0.02 22.93
N THR A 12 11.76 -1.01 22.19
CA THR A 12 10.43 -1.02 21.57
C THR A 12 9.56 -2.11 22.15
N PHE A 13 8.29 -1.78 22.42
CA PHE A 13 7.33 -2.71 23.00
C PHE A 13 5.90 -2.43 22.52
N ASP A 14 5.01 -3.40 22.74
CA ASP A 14 3.58 -3.25 22.46
C ASP A 14 2.89 -2.45 23.58
N GLY A 15 1.84 -1.68 23.26
CA GLY A 15 1.12 -0.78 24.17
C GLY A 15 0.24 -1.49 25.22
N ALA A 16 0.62 -2.69 25.67
CA ALA A 16 -0.09 -3.45 26.68
C ALA A 16 0.08 -2.82 28.08
N PRO A 17 -0.95 -2.86 28.96
CA PRO A 17 -0.89 -2.26 30.30
C PRO A 17 0.28 -2.76 31.16
N SER A 18 0.64 -4.06 31.03
CA SER A 18 1.77 -4.65 31.75
C SER A 18 3.10 -4.01 31.36
N ASN A 19 3.31 -3.73 30.06
CA ASN A 19 4.53 -3.09 29.58
C ASN A 19 4.59 -1.64 30.06
N LEU A 20 3.47 -0.92 30.03
CA LEU A 20 3.39 0.44 30.56
C LEU A 20 3.75 0.48 32.05
N SER A 21 3.16 -0.41 32.85
CA SER A 21 3.49 -0.52 34.28
C SER A 21 4.98 -0.79 34.51
N MET A 22 5.57 -1.71 33.74
CA MET A 22 6.99 -2.04 33.86
C MET A 22 7.88 -0.81 33.62
N TYR A 23 7.65 -0.05 32.55
CA TYR A 23 8.47 1.12 32.26
C TYR A 23 8.18 2.31 33.19
N THR A 24 6.96 2.43 33.71
CA THR A 24 6.67 3.40 34.77
C THR A 24 7.43 3.09 36.05
N SER A 25 7.55 1.81 36.42
CA SER A 25 8.42 1.37 37.53
C SER A 25 9.90 1.65 37.28
N LEU A 26 10.32 1.73 36.01
CA LEU A 26 11.67 2.14 35.60
C LEU A 26 11.84 3.66 35.48
N SER A 27 10.95 4.47 36.05
CA SER A 27 10.95 5.95 36.05
C SER A 27 10.59 6.65 34.73
N ALA A 28 10.08 5.91 33.73
CA ALA A 28 9.48 6.55 32.56
C ALA A 28 8.10 7.13 32.91
N ASN A 29 7.75 8.28 32.36
CA ASN A 29 6.43 8.87 32.51
C ASN A 29 5.76 9.05 31.15
N PHE A 30 4.62 8.38 30.97
CA PHE A 30 3.79 8.47 29.77
C PHE A 30 2.56 9.35 29.93
N ASP A 31 2.40 10.03 31.09
CA ASP A 31 1.34 11.00 31.28
C ASP A 31 1.64 12.28 30.50
N TYR A 32 1.02 12.39 29.33
CA TYR A 32 1.29 13.43 28.34
C TYR A 32 1.09 14.86 28.87
N PHE A 33 0.11 15.07 29.76
CA PHE A 33 -0.19 16.40 30.31
C PHE A 33 0.61 16.73 31.58
N SER A 34 1.44 15.81 32.05
CA SER A 34 2.30 16.04 33.20
C SER A 34 3.51 16.88 32.80
N SER A 35 3.91 17.83 33.65
CA SER A 35 5.19 18.55 33.52
C SER A 35 6.41 17.63 33.55
N THR A 36 6.22 16.39 34.02
CA THR A 36 7.25 15.36 34.09
C THR A 36 7.13 14.32 32.95
N PHE A 37 6.39 14.61 31.88
CA PHE A 37 6.28 13.72 30.72
C PHE A 37 7.66 13.37 30.16
N LYS A 38 7.98 12.08 30.23
CA LYS A 38 9.33 11.57 30.03
C LYS A 38 9.26 10.15 29.49
N PRO A 39 9.04 9.97 28.17
CA PRO A 39 8.93 8.64 27.55
C PRO A 39 10.32 7.99 27.35
N TRP A 40 11.16 8.02 28.37
CA TRP A 40 12.52 7.47 28.42
C TRP A 40 12.97 7.37 29.87
N PHE A 41 13.95 6.52 30.15
CA PHE A 41 14.56 6.39 31.47
C PHE A 41 16.08 6.32 31.35
N ASN A 42 16.81 6.59 32.43
CA ASN A 42 18.26 6.50 32.42
C ASN A 42 18.71 5.04 32.47
N ASN A 43 19.77 4.70 31.74
CA ASN A 43 20.30 3.35 31.75
C ASN A 43 20.74 2.93 33.17
N PRO A 44 20.11 1.91 33.77
CA PRO A 44 20.41 1.49 35.15
C PRO A 44 21.82 0.92 35.30
N ALA A 45 22.46 0.50 34.21
CA ALA A 45 23.83 -0.01 34.22
C ALA A 45 24.89 1.10 34.23
N THR A 46 24.51 2.36 33.96
CA THR A 46 25.39 3.54 34.00
C THR A 46 24.64 4.73 34.64
N PRO A 47 24.28 4.65 35.93
CA PRO A 47 23.47 5.68 36.57
C PRO A 47 24.19 7.03 36.68
N GLU A 48 25.52 7.03 36.68
CA GLU A 48 26.37 8.23 36.75
C GLU A 48 26.46 8.98 35.42
N GLN A 49 26.09 8.34 34.30
CA GLN A 49 26.10 8.96 32.97
C GLN A 49 24.67 9.24 32.53
N SER A 50 24.42 10.43 32.00
CA SER A 50 23.13 10.78 31.39
C SER A 50 22.97 10.07 30.03
N ASN A 51 22.72 8.76 30.09
CA ASN A 51 22.52 7.88 28.94
C ASN A 51 21.04 7.45 28.90
N PRO A 52 20.17 8.23 28.26
CA PRO A 52 18.76 7.91 28.16
C PRO A 52 18.52 6.71 27.24
N ILE A 53 17.63 5.82 27.67
CA ILE A 53 17.04 4.77 26.85
C ILE A 53 15.66 5.24 26.41
N TYR A 54 15.54 5.54 25.11
CA TYR A 54 14.28 6.02 24.54
C TYR A 54 13.29 4.89 24.31
N LEU A 55 12.05 5.12 24.69
CA LEU A 55 10.99 4.11 24.63
C LEU A 55 10.12 4.31 23.39
N PHE A 56 9.96 3.25 22.60
CA PHE A 56 9.10 3.27 21.41
C PHE A 56 7.94 2.32 21.61
N TRP A 57 6.75 2.78 21.23
CA TRP A 57 5.61 1.91 21.08
C TRP A 57 5.62 1.39 19.65
N ASP A 58 5.18 0.16 19.40
CA ASP A 58 5.18 -0.34 18.04
C ASP A 58 4.23 0.47 17.14
N ALA A 59 4.79 1.25 16.21
CA ALA A 59 4.03 2.16 15.34
C ALA A 59 2.97 1.42 14.49
N ALA A 60 3.25 0.18 14.10
CA ALA A 60 2.30 -0.69 13.41
C ALA A 60 1.07 -1.00 14.28
N HIS A 61 1.30 -1.35 15.55
CA HIS A 61 0.25 -1.47 16.56
C HIS A 61 -0.50 -0.17 16.79
N MET A 62 0.18 0.97 16.86
CA MET A 62 -0.44 2.27 17.10
C MET A 62 -1.38 2.67 15.95
N LEU A 63 -0.95 2.49 14.70
CA LEU A 63 -1.77 2.71 13.52
C LEU A 63 -3.05 1.83 13.52
N LYS A 64 -2.91 0.58 13.95
CA LYS A 64 -4.05 -0.34 14.12
C LYS A 64 -5.05 0.23 15.14
N LEU A 65 -4.58 0.74 16.28
CA LEU A 65 -5.44 1.35 17.30
C LEU A 65 -6.14 2.61 16.78
N VAL A 66 -5.44 3.48 16.05
CA VAL A 66 -6.04 4.68 15.43
C VAL A 66 -7.18 4.30 14.47
N ARG A 67 -6.95 3.32 13.59
CA ARG A 67 -7.99 2.80 12.68
C ARG A 67 -9.17 2.23 13.45
N ASN A 68 -8.93 1.46 14.50
CA ASN A 68 -9.99 0.87 15.31
C ASN A 68 -10.79 1.96 16.04
N THR A 69 -10.14 3.02 16.55
CA THR A 69 -10.84 4.14 17.19
C THR A 69 -11.78 4.84 16.21
N LEU A 70 -11.31 5.18 15.00
CA LEU A 70 -12.18 5.78 13.99
C LEU A 70 -13.33 4.85 13.58
N GLY A 71 -13.03 3.56 13.40
CA GLY A 71 -14.06 2.56 13.07
C GLY A 71 -15.07 2.30 14.20
N GLU A 72 -14.68 2.40 15.48
CA GLU A 72 -15.58 2.12 16.60
C GLU A 72 -16.41 3.36 16.96
N LYS A 73 -15.79 4.53 16.99
CA LYS A 73 -16.46 5.80 17.31
C LYS A 73 -17.21 6.41 16.13
N GLN A 74 -16.95 5.95 14.91
CA GLN A 74 -17.57 6.37 13.64
C GLN A 74 -17.32 7.82 13.23
N VAL A 75 -17.28 8.75 14.19
CA VAL A 75 -17.13 10.18 14.00
C VAL A 75 -16.07 10.72 14.95
N LEU A 76 -15.08 11.42 14.41
CA LEU A 76 -14.13 12.27 15.13
C LEU A 76 -14.31 13.71 14.66
N VAL A 77 -13.89 14.67 15.47
CA VAL A 77 -13.91 16.10 15.14
C VAL A 77 -12.51 16.66 15.37
N ASN A 78 -11.99 17.40 14.39
CA ASN A 78 -10.66 18.03 14.52
C ASN A 78 -10.72 19.34 15.33
N GLY A 79 -9.56 19.95 15.60
CA GLY A 79 -9.48 21.22 16.34
C GLY A 79 -10.24 22.39 15.68
N LYS A 80 -10.50 22.31 14.37
CA LYS A 80 -11.26 23.30 13.59
C LYS A 80 -12.78 23.07 13.64
N GLY A 81 -13.25 22.01 14.30
CA GLY A 81 -14.67 21.64 14.32
C GLY A 81 -15.15 20.86 13.10
N GLU A 82 -14.24 20.45 12.21
CA GLU A 82 -14.59 19.68 11.01
C GLU A 82 -14.75 18.19 11.32
N ILE A 83 -15.68 17.54 10.62
CA ILE A 83 -16.13 16.19 10.95
C ILE A 83 -15.38 15.14 10.12
N ILE A 84 -14.74 14.20 10.81
CA ILE A 84 -14.06 13.03 10.24
C ILE A 84 -14.97 11.82 10.41
N LYS A 85 -15.42 11.20 9.32
CA LYS A 85 -16.39 10.09 9.37
C LYS A 85 -15.82 8.81 8.78
N TRP A 86 -15.92 7.71 9.52
CA TRP A 86 -15.67 6.37 8.99
C TRP A 86 -16.56 6.07 7.78
N ASN A 87 -17.80 6.57 7.81
CA ASN A 87 -18.77 6.43 6.71
C ASN A 87 -18.26 6.98 5.36
N HIS A 88 -17.37 7.98 5.34
CA HIS A 88 -16.76 8.44 4.09
C HIS A 88 -15.90 7.35 3.43
N ILE A 89 -15.18 6.56 4.25
CA ILE A 89 -14.36 5.44 3.77
C ILE A 89 -15.25 4.28 3.31
N VAL A 90 -16.37 4.04 4.00
CA VAL A 90 -17.39 3.05 3.60
C VAL A 90 -17.99 3.42 2.24
N LYS A 91 -18.50 4.65 2.10
CA LYS A 91 -19.07 5.15 0.85
C LYS A 91 -18.07 5.14 -0.30
N LEU A 92 -16.81 5.51 -0.06
CA LEU A 92 -15.76 5.39 -1.08
C LEU A 92 -15.60 3.94 -1.57
N GLN A 93 -15.64 2.98 -0.65
CA GLN A 93 -15.57 1.57 -1.01
C GLN A 93 -16.79 1.13 -1.84
N GLU A 94 -17.99 1.56 -1.47
CA GLU A 94 -19.25 1.26 -2.18
C GLU A 94 -19.27 1.87 -3.59
N ILE A 95 -18.82 3.12 -3.74
CA ILE A 95 -18.70 3.79 -5.04
C ILE A 95 -17.73 3.03 -5.96
N GLN A 96 -16.59 2.59 -5.43
CA GLN A 96 -15.62 1.82 -6.24
C GLN A 96 -16.17 0.47 -6.70
N GLU A 97 -16.95 -0.19 -5.86
CA GLU A 97 -17.59 -1.45 -6.23
C GLU A 97 -18.72 -1.26 -7.22
N SER A 98 -19.57 -0.23 -7.05
CA SER A 98 -20.67 0.06 -7.96
C SER A 98 -20.18 0.50 -9.34
N LYS A 99 -19.12 1.32 -9.40
CA LYS A 99 -18.52 1.77 -10.68
C LYS A 99 -17.58 0.73 -11.31
N GLY A 100 -17.22 -0.34 -10.60
CA GLY A 100 -16.41 -1.45 -11.10
C GLY A 100 -14.92 -1.15 -11.27
N LEU A 101 -14.45 0.01 -10.81
CA LEU A 101 -13.07 0.48 -10.92
C LEU A 101 -12.63 1.16 -9.61
N HIS A 102 -11.36 0.98 -9.24
CA HIS A 102 -10.77 1.62 -8.06
C HIS A 102 -9.96 2.85 -8.45
N ALA A 103 -10.06 3.95 -7.68
CA ALA A 103 -9.27 5.18 -7.85
C ALA A 103 -7.81 5.03 -7.35
N ALA A 104 -7.14 3.97 -7.81
CA ALA A 104 -5.76 3.64 -7.49
C ALA A 104 -5.47 3.53 -5.96
N ASN A 105 -6.42 2.99 -5.21
CA ASN A 105 -6.24 2.55 -3.83
C ASN A 105 -6.46 1.02 -3.71
N LYS A 106 -6.25 0.47 -2.51
CA LYS A 106 -6.36 -0.97 -2.23
C LYS A 106 -7.57 -1.30 -1.35
N LEU A 107 -8.49 -0.37 -1.17
CA LEU A 107 -9.62 -0.48 -0.25
C LEU A 107 -10.61 -1.54 -0.74
N LYS A 108 -11.07 -2.41 0.16
CA LYS A 108 -12.01 -3.52 -0.12
C LYS A 108 -12.98 -3.70 1.04
N LYS A 109 -14.01 -4.53 0.88
CA LYS A 109 -14.90 -4.96 1.98
C LYS A 109 -14.16 -5.43 3.22
N SER A 110 -13.02 -6.13 3.07
CA SER A 110 -12.21 -6.59 4.22
C SER A 110 -11.64 -5.47 5.08
N HIS A 111 -11.45 -4.27 4.52
CA HIS A 111 -10.99 -3.08 5.23
C HIS A 111 -12.13 -2.45 6.01
N ILE A 112 -13.34 -2.45 5.44
CA ILE A 112 -14.56 -1.93 6.07
C ILE A 112 -15.05 -2.86 7.19
N GLN A 113 -14.99 -4.18 6.97
CA GLN A 113 -15.23 -5.24 7.97
C GLN A 113 -14.03 -5.38 8.90
N TYR A 114 -13.69 -4.26 9.51
CA TYR A 114 -12.48 -4.06 10.26
C TYR A 114 -12.52 -4.86 11.58
N TYR A 115 -13.71 -5.14 12.13
CA TYR A 115 -13.94 -5.99 13.30
C TYR A 115 -13.42 -7.43 13.09
N GLU A 116 -13.71 -8.04 11.94
CA GLU A 116 -13.21 -9.38 11.59
C GLU A 116 -11.68 -9.38 11.40
N ASN A 117 -11.09 -8.22 11.12
CA ASN A 117 -9.68 -8.03 10.83
C ASN A 117 -9.00 -7.02 11.77
N LYS A 118 -9.42 -6.98 13.04
CA LYS A 118 -8.97 -5.99 14.03
C LYS A 118 -7.45 -5.99 14.21
N MET A 119 -6.81 -7.16 14.14
CA MET A 119 -5.36 -7.33 14.29
C MET A 119 -4.52 -7.12 13.02
N ASN A 120 -5.15 -6.92 11.85
CA ASN A 120 -4.41 -6.85 10.60
C ASN A 120 -3.86 -5.44 10.31
N VAL A 121 -2.59 -5.20 10.67
CA VAL A 121 -1.89 -3.93 10.43
C VAL A 121 -1.88 -3.55 8.95
N ARG A 122 -1.70 -4.52 8.04
CA ARG A 122 -1.69 -4.24 6.60
C ARG A 122 -3.00 -3.62 6.12
N LEU A 123 -4.14 -4.06 6.67
CA LEU A 123 -5.44 -3.47 6.34
C LEU A 123 -5.59 -2.08 6.96
N ALA A 124 -5.11 -1.87 8.19
CA ALA A 124 -5.10 -0.55 8.81
C ALA A 124 -4.28 0.47 7.98
N ALA A 125 -3.05 0.11 7.60
CA ALA A 125 -2.18 0.96 6.79
C ALA A 125 -2.74 1.25 5.39
N GLN A 126 -3.44 0.30 4.78
CA GLN A 126 -4.10 0.56 3.49
C GLN A 126 -5.34 1.44 3.62
N THR A 127 -6.04 1.38 4.76
CA THR A 127 -7.24 2.18 5.03
C THR A 127 -6.87 3.64 5.29
N LEU A 128 -5.89 3.89 6.16
CA LEU A 128 -5.39 5.22 6.50
C LEU A 128 -4.16 5.55 5.65
N SER A 129 -4.33 5.55 4.32
CA SER A 129 -3.24 5.79 3.38
C SER A 129 -3.43 7.08 2.59
N LYS A 130 -2.33 7.65 2.09
CA LYS A 130 -2.39 8.80 1.15
C LYS A 130 -3.20 8.47 -0.12
N SER A 131 -3.21 7.21 -0.56
CA SER A 131 -4.03 6.81 -1.71
C SER A 131 -5.53 6.90 -1.43
N VAL A 132 -5.98 6.60 -0.20
CA VAL A 132 -7.38 6.78 0.20
C VAL A 132 -7.72 8.26 0.33
N CYS A 133 -6.83 9.07 0.89
CA CYS A 133 -6.94 10.54 0.91
C CYS A 133 -7.20 11.09 -0.51
N CYS A 134 -6.34 10.77 -1.49
CA CYS A 134 -6.52 11.25 -2.87
C CYS A 134 -7.85 10.78 -3.49
N SER A 135 -8.29 9.56 -3.21
CA SER A 135 -9.58 9.06 -3.71
C SER A 135 -10.78 9.75 -3.06
N LEU A 136 -10.71 10.10 -1.78
CA LEU A 136 -11.75 10.88 -1.10
C LEU A 136 -11.86 12.29 -1.68
N LEU A 137 -10.73 12.96 -1.92
CA LEU A 137 -10.70 14.28 -2.57
C LEU A 137 -11.28 14.22 -3.98
N LEU A 138 -10.92 13.20 -4.78
CA LEU A 138 -11.49 13.01 -6.11
C LEU A 138 -13.03 12.87 -6.05
N CYS A 139 -13.54 12.01 -5.16
CA CYS A 139 -14.99 11.83 -5.02
C CYS A 139 -15.70 13.11 -4.57
N GLU A 140 -15.03 13.99 -3.84
CA GLU A 140 -15.58 15.26 -3.42
C GLU A 140 -15.57 16.31 -4.54
N GLU A 141 -14.50 16.38 -5.33
CA GLU A 141 -14.44 17.24 -6.51
C GLU A 141 -15.49 16.83 -7.56
N LEU A 142 -15.71 15.52 -7.73
CA LEU A 142 -16.77 14.96 -8.59
C LEU A 142 -18.17 14.99 -7.95
N LYS A 143 -18.34 15.61 -6.77
CA LYS A 143 -19.61 15.72 -6.02
C LYS A 143 -20.30 14.37 -5.72
N LEU A 144 -19.56 13.26 -5.74
CA LEU A 144 -20.04 11.93 -5.34
C LEU A 144 -20.10 11.75 -3.82
N LEU A 145 -19.31 12.54 -3.10
CA LEU A 145 -19.24 12.55 -1.64
C LEU A 145 -19.10 14.00 -1.16
N SER A 146 -19.82 14.38 -0.11
CA SER A 146 -19.73 15.73 0.47
C SER A 146 -19.09 15.73 1.85
N GLY A 147 -18.25 16.73 2.12
CA GLY A 147 -17.62 16.92 3.43
C GLY A 147 -16.50 15.92 3.74
N ALA A 148 -15.83 15.40 2.71
CA ALA A 148 -14.82 14.37 2.86
C ALA A 148 -13.41 14.93 3.15
N LYS A 149 -13.17 16.23 2.91
CA LYS A 149 -11.85 16.89 3.06
C LYS A 149 -11.19 16.61 4.40
N ALA A 150 -11.91 16.81 5.50
CA ALA A 150 -11.38 16.56 6.84
C ALA A 150 -10.98 15.08 7.05
N THR A 151 -11.73 14.14 6.47
CA THR A 151 -11.38 12.71 6.51
C THR A 151 -10.17 12.39 5.63
N ALA A 152 -10.05 13.05 4.47
CA ALA A 152 -8.90 12.93 3.60
C ALA A 152 -7.63 13.48 4.26
N GLU A 153 -7.70 14.65 4.89
CA GLU A 153 -6.62 15.26 5.67
C GLU A 153 -6.20 14.33 6.82
N PHE A 154 -7.15 13.79 7.58
CA PHE A 154 -6.88 12.81 8.64
C PHE A 154 -6.11 11.58 8.11
N CYS A 155 -6.53 11.00 6.98
CA CYS A 155 -5.85 9.86 6.37
C CYS A 155 -4.43 10.20 5.93
N GLU A 156 -4.20 11.42 5.44
CA GLU A 156 -2.88 11.89 5.03
C GLU A 156 -1.95 12.10 6.23
N ILE A 157 -2.41 12.79 7.28
CA ILE A 157 -1.60 13.06 8.47
C ILE A 157 -1.14 11.75 9.10
N ILE A 158 -2.07 10.82 9.32
CA ILE A 158 -1.75 9.51 9.92
C ILE A 158 -0.81 8.69 9.01
N ASN A 159 -1.00 8.74 7.69
CA ASN A 159 -0.09 8.09 6.73
C ASN A 159 1.32 8.63 6.85
N ASN A 160 1.49 9.96 6.86
CA ASN A 160 2.79 10.61 6.90
C ASN A 160 3.55 10.31 8.20
N VAL A 161 2.86 10.33 9.35
CA VAL A 161 3.42 9.91 10.64
C VAL A 161 3.89 8.45 10.60
N PHE A 162 3.07 7.57 10.02
CA PHE A 162 3.42 6.16 9.90
C PHE A 162 4.60 5.93 8.94
N ASP A 163 4.66 6.66 7.82
CA ASP A 163 5.77 6.59 6.87
C ASP A 163 7.10 7.04 7.50
N LEU A 164 7.10 8.09 8.33
CA LEU A 164 8.26 8.55 9.09
C LEU A 164 8.74 7.52 10.11
N THR A 165 7.81 6.84 10.79
CA THR A 165 8.11 5.84 11.82
C THR A 165 8.37 4.43 11.28
N ASN A 166 8.22 4.21 9.97
CA ASN A 166 8.36 2.89 9.34
C ASN A 166 9.24 2.93 8.06
N CYS A 167 10.18 3.87 7.97
CA CYS A 167 11.06 4.01 6.81
C CYS A 167 12.11 2.89 6.77
N ARG A 168 12.15 2.16 5.64
CA ARG A 168 13.02 0.97 5.45
C ARG A 168 14.21 1.22 4.54
N ASN A 169 14.14 2.25 3.70
CA ASN A 169 15.08 2.45 2.60
C ASN A 169 15.52 3.91 2.56
N LYS A 170 16.84 4.13 2.46
CA LYS A 170 17.44 5.45 2.27
C LYS A 170 16.89 6.15 1.01
N LEU A 171 16.70 5.40 -0.08
CA LEU A 171 16.14 5.90 -1.34
C LEU A 171 14.59 5.80 -1.37
N GLY A 172 13.97 5.93 -0.20
CA GLY A 172 12.53 5.97 -0.04
C GLY A 172 11.88 6.99 -0.97
N LYS A 173 10.78 6.60 -1.61
CA LYS A 173 10.05 7.46 -2.56
C LYS A 173 8.83 8.04 -1.85
N GLY A 174 9.00 9.16 -1.18
CA GLY A 174 7.94 9.93 -0.54
C GLY A 174 8.49 11.09 0.29
N ASP A 175 7.68 12.12 0.53
CA ASP A 175 8.09 13.32 1.28
C ASP A 175 8.41 12.94 2.73
N TYR A 176 7.54 12.11 3.32
CA TYR A 176 7.62 11.63 4.70
C TYR A 176 8.11 10.17 4.82
N TYR A 177 8.15 9.40 3.71
CA TYR A 177 8.81 8.10 3.68
C TYR A 177 10.31 8.28 3.42
N CYS A 178 11.01 8.81 4.42
CA CYS A 178 12.42 9.13 4.33
C CYS A 178 13.17 8.78 5.63
N PRO A 179 14.49 8.50 5.54
CA PRO A 179 15.31 8.40 6.73
C PRO A 179 15.44 9.77 7.38
N ILE A 180 15.66 9.78 8.70
CA ILE A 180 16.03 11.03 9.39
C ILE A 180 17.49 11.30 9.12
N ASN A 181 17.77 12.52 8.67
CA ASN A 181 19.09 13.06 8.39
C ASN A 181 19.15 14.53 8.84
N ASP A 182 20.35 15.10 8.85
CA ASP A 182 20.56 16.49 9.28
C ASP A 182 19.80 17.52 8.43
N GLU A 183 19.62 17.24 7.14
CA GLU A 183 18.91 18.15 6.22
C GLU A 183 17.41 18.22 6.54
N LYS A 184 16.77 17.09 6.87
CA LYS A 184 15.32 17.00 7.04
C LYS A 184 14.88 17.10 8.49
N ILE A 185 15.79 17.05 9.45
CA ILE A 185 15.43 17.02 10.87
C ILE A 185 14.57 18.21 11.29
N ASN A 186 14.88 19.42 10.80
CA ASN A 186 14.11 20.63 11.12
C ASN A 186 12.71 20.58 10.52
N TYR A 187 12.59 20.17 9.27
CA TYR A 187 11.30 19.96 8.62
C TYR A 187 10.43 18.93 9.36
N ILE A 188 11.03 17.83 9.83
CA ILE A 188 10.32 16.80 10.60
C ILE A 188 9.94 17.31 12.00
N LYS A 189 10.77 18.17 12.62
CA LYS A 189 10.44 18.85 13.89
C LYS A 189 9.23 19.76 13.74
N ASP A 190 9.19 20.58 12.69
CA ASP A 190 8.03 21.44 12.39
C ASP A 190 6.77 20.60 12.17
N TYR A 191 6.91 19.51 11.42
CA TYR A 191 5.81 18.57 11.21
C TYR A 191 5.34 17.90 12.50
N LEU A 192 6.27 17.54 13.42
CA LEU A 192 5.92 17.01 14.74
C LEU A 192 5.06 17.99 15.54
N TYR A 193 5.40 19.28 15.57
CA TYR A 193 4.60 20.29 16.26
C TYR A 193 3.19 20.39 15.67
N TYR A 194 3.07 20.39 14.34
CA TYR A 194 1.78 20.36 13.66
C TYR A 194 0.95 19.10 14.01
N ILE A 195 1.57 17.93 14.06
CA ILE A 195 0.88 16.67 14.43
C ILE A 195 0.41 16.72 15.88
N ILE A 196 1.24 17.22 16.79
CA ILE A 196 0.90 17.35 18.20
C ILE A 196 -0.35 18.23 18.35
N ASP A 197 -0.34 19.43 17.77
CA ASP A 197 -1.47 20.36 17.78
C ASP A 197 -2.74 19.72 17.18
N TYR A 198 -2.59 19.06 16.03
CA TYR A 198 -3.71 18.37 15.38
C TYR A 198 -4.31 17.28 16.26
N ILE A 199 -3.48 16.42 16.87
CA ILE A 199 -3.95 15.31 17.71
C ILE A 199 -4.55 15.81 19.03
N GLU A 200 -4.00 16.87 19.62
CA GLU A 200 -4.56 17.52 20.82
C GLU A 200 -5.95 18.08 20.56
N GLY A 201 -6.16 18.65 19.36
CA GLY A 201 -7.45 19.15 18.91
C GLY A 201 -8.50 18.08 18.61
N LEU A 202 -8.11 16.81 18.42
CA LEU A 202 -9.05 15.74 18.07
C LEU A 202 -9.99 15.38 19.23
N LYS A 203 -11.28 15.31 18.93
CA LYS A 203 -12.36 14.95 19.85
C LYS A 203 -13.25 13.86 19.27
N TYR A 204 -13.95 13.14 20.13
CA TYR A 204 -15.11 12.34 19.74
C TYR A 204 -16.25 12.59 20.73
N TYR A 205 -17.48 12.34 20.28
CA TYR A 205 -18.67 12.42 21.13
C TYR A 205 -19.09 11.00 21.49
N ASP A 206 -19.28 10.74 22.78
CA ASP A 206 -19.95 9.52 23.22
C ASP A 206 -21.43 9.83 23.42
N ASN A 207 -22.32 8.88 23.11
CA ASN A 207 -23.77 9.06 23.23
C ASN A 207 -24.22 9.46 24.66
N SER A 208 -23.34 9.29 25.65
CA SER A 208 -23.58 9.58 27.06
C SER A 208 -23.18 11.01 27.50
N GLN A 209 -22.48 11.80 26.67
CA GLN A 209 -22.02 13.15 27.06
C GLN A 209 -22.34 14.21 26.01
N GLN A 210 -22.84 15.37 26.46
CA GLN A 210 -23.12 16.54 25.60
C GLN A 210 -21.84 17.25 25.13
N GLN A 211 -20.71 17.07 25.81
CA GLN A 211 -19.43 17.69 25.49
C GLN A 211 -18.45 16.69 24.84
N GLY A 212 -17.76 17.11 23.78
CA GLY A 212 -16.79 16.28 23.07
C GLY A 212 -15.57 15.96 23.93
N ILE A 213 -15.20 14.68 24.00
CA ILE A 213 -14.05 14.19 24.76
C ILE A 213 -12.80 14.26 23.88
N HIS A 214 -11.75 14.94 24.34
CA HIS A 214 -10.46 14.94 23.67
C HIS A 214 -9.85 13.54 23.65
N ILE A 215 -9.32 13.12 22.49
CA ILE A 215 -8.80 11.76 22.30
C ILE A 215 -7.68 11.45 23.30
N LEU A 216 -6.75 12.38 23.53
CA LEU A 216 -5.63 12.18 24.46
C LEU A 216 -6.04 12.07 25.93
N LYS A 217 -7.21 12.61 26.31
CA LYS A 217 -7.77 12.47 27.67
C LYS A 217 -8.66 11.23 27.82
N SER A 218 -8.98 10.56 26.72
CA SER A 218 -9.86 9.39 26.70
C SER A 218 -9.13 8.07 26.93
N GLN A 219 -9.89 6.98 27.11
CA GLN A 219 -9.36 5.61 27.10
C GLN A 219 -8.78 5.18 25.74
N ARG A 220 -9.06 5.94 24.66
CA ARG A 220 -8.56 5.67 23.30
C ARG A 220 -7.28 6.41 22.96
N LYS A 221 -6.61 7.02 23.95
CA LYS A 221 -5.38 7.79 23.79
C LYS A 221 -4.19 6.98 23.26
N THR A 222 -4.11 5.68 23.58
CA THR A 222 -2.90 4.85 23.37
C THR A 222 -2.38 4.92 21.93
N GLY A 223 -3.24 4.75 20.92
CA GLY A 223 -2.81 4.78 19.52
C GLY A 223 -2.22 6.11 19.08
N PHE A 224 -2.83 7.22 19.53
CA PHE A 224 -2.44 8.56 19.13
C PHE A 224 -1.20 9.05 19.90
N LEU A 225 -1.21 8.85 21.21
CA LEU A 225 -0.08 9.15 22.09
C LEU A 225 1.16 8.35 21.69
N GLY A 226 1.00 7.06 21.34
CA GLY A 226 2.09 6.22 20.89
C GLY A 226 2.77 6.74 19.63
N LEU A 227 2.00 7.27 18.67
CA LEU A 227 2.58 7.89 17.47
C LEU A 227 3.36 9.17 17.80
N ILE A 228 2.85 10.01 18.71
CA ILE A 228 3.58 11.20 19.20
C ILE A 228 4.89 10.78 19.86
N ILE A 229 4.84 9.85 20.82
CA ILE A 229 6.02 9.33 21.52
C ILE A 229 7.05 8.79 20.53
N CYS A 230 6.62 7.98 19.55
CA CYS A 230 7.51 7.42 18.56
C CYS A 230 8.23 8.51 17.78
N LEU A 231 7.52 9.52 17.29
CA LEU A 231 8.14 10.57 16.48
C LEU A 231 9.05 11.48 17.33
N THR A 232 8.64 11.86 18.54
CA THR A 232 9.46 12.65 19.46
C THR A 232 10.74 11.92 19.84
N ASN A 233 10.65 10.66 20.23
CA ASN A 233 11.81 9.86 20.62
C ASN A 233 12.69 9.50 19.43
N LEU A 234 12.13 9.38 18.23
CA LEU A 234 12.90 9.13 17.01
C LEU A 234 13.85 10.30 16.70
N LEU A 235 13.39 11.53 16.86
CA LEU A 235 14.23 12.73 16.69
C LEU A 235 15.32 12.81 17.75
N LYS A 236 14.97 12.59 19.03
CA LYS A 236 15.95 12.59 20.12
C LYS A 236 16.98 11.46 20.00
N LEU A 237 16.56 10.30 19.52
CA LEU A 237 17.45 9.17 19.25
C LEU A 237 18.45 9.52 18.15
N PHE A 238 18.03 10.23 17.09
CA PHE A 238 18.92 10.67 16.03
C PHE A 238 20.03 11.58 16.57
N ASP A 239 19.69 12.54 17.44
CA ASP A 239 20.66 13.43 18.09
C ASP A 239 21.68 12.65 18.94
N VAL A 240 21.26 11.55 19.58
CA VAL A 240 22.16 10.69 20.37
C VAL A 240 23.04 9.79 19.50
N VAL A 241 22.55 9.33 18.35
CA VAL A 241 23.35 8.44 17.49
C VAL A 241 24.30 9.18 16.53
N LYS A 242 24.04 10.46 16.27
CA LYS A 242 24.83 11.30 15.37
C LYS A 242 26.33 11.36 15.74
N PRO A 243 26.74 11.50 17.02
CA PRO A 243 28.15 11.48 17.42
C PRO A 243 28.89 10.17 17.08
N TYR A 244 28.18 9.06 16.88
CA TYR A 244 28.79 7.79 16.42
C TYR A 244 29.07 7.75 14.91
N GLY A 245 28.94 8.87 14.19
CA GLY A 245 29.17 8.94 12.74
C GLY A 245 27.99 8.45 11.89
N MET A 246 26.80 8.31 12.46
CA MET A 246 25.60 7.94 11.72
C MET A 246 25.05 9.13 10.92
N SER A 247 25.15 9.06 9.59
CA SER A 247 24.62 10.10 8.69
C SER A 247 23.08 10.10 8.56
N TYR A 248 22.43 8.97 8.89
CA TYR A 248 20.98 8.85 8.84
C TYR A 248 20.46 7.72 9.73
N LEU A 249 19.18 7.79 10.11
CA LEU A 249 18.49 6.77 10.89
C LEU A 249 17.28 6.19 10.13
N LEU A 250 17.22 4.86 10.04
CA LEU A 250 16.07 4.12 9.49
C LEU A 250 15.13 3.69 10.62
N SER A 251 13.97 4.33 10.70
CA SER A 251 12.98 4.08 11.76
C SER A 251 12.44 2.65 11.79
N TYR A 252 12.40 1.95 10.65
CA TYR A 252 11.96 0.54 10.62
C TYR A 252 12.81 -0.39 11.50
N LYS A 253 14.09 -0.08 11.70
CA LYS A 253 14.99 -0.90 12.54
C LYS A 253 14.59 -0.91 14.02
N ILE A 254 13.78 0.06 14.43
CA ILE A 254 13.28 0.22 15.78
C ILE A 254 11.94 -0.54 15.95
N SER A 255 11.29 -1.00 14.88
CA SER A 255 10.00 -1.69 14.98
C SER A 255 10.11 -3.10 15.58
N GLN A 256 9.02 -3.53 16.25
CA GLN A 256 8.84 -4.89 16.74
C GLN A 256 8.59 -5.93 15.62
N ASP A 257 8.38 -5.50 14.37
CA ASP A 257 8.17 -6.36 13.21
C ASP A 257 9.23 -7.48 13.10
N HIS A 258 10.48 -7.20 13.48
CA HIS A 258 11.57 -8.18 13.45
C HIS A 258 11.30 -9.38 14.39
N LEU A 259 10.70 -9.13 15.56
CA LEU A 259 10.29 -10.18 16.50
C LEU A 259 9.07 -10.94 15.98
N GLU A 260 8.11 -10.26 15.33
CA GLU A 260 6.94 -10.95 14.74
C GLU A 260 7.33 -11.88 13.59
N VAL A 261 8.31 -11.47 12.77
CA VAL A 261 8.89 -12.32 11.72
C VAL A 261 9.56 -13.54 12.35
N PHE A 262 10.30 -13.36 13.46
CA PHE A 262 10.90 -14.46 14.20
C PHE A 262 9.86 -15.43 14.77
N PHE A 263 8.78 -14.92 15.39
CA PHE A 263 7.68 -15.77 15.87
C PHE A 263 6.95 -16.49 14.73
N SER A 264 6.86 -15.89 13.56
CA SER A 264 6.31 -16.55 12.37
C SER A 264 7.23 -17.65 11.86
N ALA A 265 8.55 -17.44 11.88
CA ALA A 265 9.53 -18.49 11.58
C ALA A 265 9.43 -19.65 12.57
N LEU A 266 9.30 -19.38 13.88
CA LEU A 266 9.07 -20.40 14.90
C LEU A 266 7.79 -21.21 14.64
N ARG A 267 6.65 -20.54 14.39
CA ARG A 267 5.38 -21.22 14.10
C ARG A 267 5.45 -22.09 12.84
N SER A 268 6.11 -21.61 11.78
CA SER A 268 6.25 -22.38 10.54
C SER A 268 7.00 -23.72 10.72
N ARG A 269 7.84 -23.85 11.77
CA ARG A 269 8.50 -25.12 12.11
C ARG A 269 7.55 -26.16 12.69
N GLY A 270 6.40 -25.73 13.20
CA GLY A 270 5.33 -26.61 13.65
C GLY A 270 4.50 -27.22 12.50
N GLY A 271 4.77 -26.85 11.25
CA GLY A 271 4.00 -27.29 10.08
C GLY A 271 2.55 -26.83 10.20
N PHE A 272 1.62 -27.80 10.32
CA PHE A 272 0.20 -27.51 10.54
C PHE A 272 -0.14 -27.11 11.99
N ASN A 273 0.79 -27.27 12.94
CA ASN A 273 0.58 -26.84 14.32
C ASN A 273 1.04 -25.39 14.54
N ASN A 274 0.10 -24.46 14.44
CA ASN A 274 0.34 -23.03 14.66
C ASN A 274 0.44 -22.61 16.14
N ASN A 275 0.17 -23.52 17.09
CA ASN A 275 0.25 -23.28 18.53
C ASN A 275 1.22 -24.28 19.19
N PRO A 276 2.54 -24.06 19.12
CA PRO A 276 3.51 -24.95 19.75
C PRO A 276 3.45 -24.86 21.28
N ASN A 277 3.55 -26.00 21.97
CA ASN A 277 3.75 -26.01 23.42
C ASN A 277 5.17 -25.55 23.78
N ALA A 278 5.44 -25.30 25.06
CA ALA A 278 6.75 -24.79 25.52
C ALA A 278 7.93 -25.67 25.08
N ILE A 279 7.77 -27.00 25.06
CA ILE A 279 8.81 -27.95 24.63
C ILE A 279 9.09 -27.83 23.13
N LYS A 280 8.03 -27.77 22.31
CA LYS A 280 8.12 -27.55 20.86
C LYS A 280 8.72 -26.18 20.55
N PHE A 281 8.34 -25.15 21.31
CA PHE A 281 8.94 -23.83 21.21
C PHE A 281 10.44 -23.87 21.50
N ARG A 282 10.86 -24.46 22.63
CA ARG A 282 12.29 -24.60 22.99
C ARG A 282 13.08 -25.30 21.89
N SER A 283 12.53 -26.38 21.33
CA SER A 283 13.17 -27.17 20.28
C SER A 283 13.27 -26.37 18.96
N ALA A 284 12.22 -25.67 18.56
CA ALA A 284 12.21 -24.81 17.39
C ALA A 284 13.18 -23.62 17.56
N TYR A 285 13.24 -23.03 18.76
CA TYR A 285 14.14 -21.95 19.11
C TYR A 285 15.60 -22.37 19.02
N LYS A 286 15.98 -23.49 19.68
CA LYS A 286 17.35 -24.06 19.57
C LYS A 286 17.75 -24.31 18.12
N ARG A 287 16.83 -24.86 17.31
CA ARG A 287 17.10 -25.13 15.89
C ARG A 287 17.30 -23.85 15.07
N LEU A 288 16.59 -22.76 15.39
CA LEU A 288 16.75 -21.48 14.71
C LEU A 288 18.07 -20.79 15.09
N LEU A 289 18.50 -20.91 16.35
CA LEU A 289 19.80 -20.41 16.81
C LEU A 289 20.96 -21.15 16.13
N VAL A 290 20.98 -22.48 16.21
CA VAL A 290 22.06 -23.32 15.66
C VAL A 290 22.20 -23.10 14.14
N ARG A 291 21.10 -22.88 13.41
CA ARG A 291 21.17 -22.61 11.96
C ARG A 291 21.84 -21.28 11.59
N HIS A 292 21.89 -20.31 12.49
CA HIS A 292 22.59 -19.04 12.25
C HIS A 292 24.09 -19.13 12.63
N GLU A 293 24.49 -20.14 13.42
CA GLU A 293 25.82 -20.21 14.05
C GLU A 293 26.70 -21.37 13.58
N ILE A 294 26.26 -22.25 12.67
CA ILE A 294 27.14 -23.28 12.10
C ILE A 294 28.10 -22.61 11.09
N SER A 295 29.20 -22.06 11.59
CA SER A 295 30.49 -22.02 10.91
C SER A 295 31.23 -23.31 11.26
N GLY A 296 31.73 -24.04 10.26
CA GLY A 296 32.48 -25.28 10.49
C GLY A 296 33.68 -25.03 11.41
N SER A 297 33.93 -25.94 12.36
CA SER A 297 35.10 -25.87 13.24
C SER A 297 36.39 -26.08 12.43
N ALA A 298 37.41 -25.25 12.66
CA ALA A 298 38.72 -25.33 11.99
C ALA A 298 39.52 -26.64 12.27
N TYR A 299 39.09 -27.46 13.23
CA TYR A 299 39.79 -28.69 13.67
C TYR A 299 38.98 -29.98 13.45
N GLY A 300 37.91 -29.94 12.66
CA GLY A 300 37.18 -31.16 12.29
C GLY A 300 37.89 -31.88 11.13
N ASN A 301 37.97 -33.22 11.19
CA ASN A 301 38.57 -34.08 10.15
C ASN A 301 37.84 -34.05 8.78
N CYS A 302 36.92 -33.12 8.57
CA CYS A 302 36.19 -32.91 7.31
C CYS A 302 36.25 -31.43 6.95
N THR A 303 37.14 -31.08 6.01
CA THR A 303 37.12 -29.81 5.31
C THR A 303 35.90 -29.76 4.39
N LEU A 304 35.05 -28.73 4.56
CA LEU A 304 33.98 -28.43 3.60
C LEU A 304 34.61 -28.01 2.27
N LEU A 305 34.81 -28.98 1.38
CA LEU A 305 35.33 -28.78 0.02
C LEU A 305 34.28 -28.23 -0.94
N ASP A 306 33.02 -28.10 -0.49
CA ASP A 306 31.97 -27.43 -1.24
C ASP A 306 30.94 -26.79 -0.30
N LYS A 307 30.30 -25.69 -0.72
CA LYS A 307 29.18 -25.07 0.02
C LYS A 307 27.94 -25.93 -0.17
N SER A 308 27.93 -27.14 0.37
CA SER A 308 26.78 -28.03 0.32
C SER A 308 25.66 -27.48 1.21
N ILE A 309 24.81 -26.64 0.61
CA ILE A 309 23.52 -26.27 1.18
C ILE A 309 22.69 -27.55 1.21
N ILE A 310 22.51 -28.13 2.40
CA ILE A 310 21.54 -29.22 2.59
C ILE A 310 20.18 -28.71 2.08
N LEU A 311 19.73 -29.35 1.00
CA LEU A 311 18.54 -29.06 0.22
C LEU A 311 17.37 -28.55 1.05
N PHE A 312 16.99 -27.31 0.81
CA PHE A 312 15.68 -26.80 1.17
C PHE A 312 14.69 -27.34 0.13
N VAL A 313 13.92 -28.37 0.46
CA VAL A 313 12.58 -28.51 -0.11
C VAL A 313 11.70 -27.47 0.58
N SER A 314 11.77 -26.23 0.11
CA SER A 314 10.67 -25.30 0.34
C SER A 314 9.51 -25.80 -0.51
N ALA A 315 8.41 -26.21 0.10
CA ALA A 315 7.14 -26.43 -0.58
C ALA A 315 6.49 -25.10 -1.04
N ASN A 316 7.30 -24.22 -1.64
CA ASN A 316 6.84 -23.05 -2.36
C ASN A 316 7.09 -23.34 -3.83
N LYS A 317 6.00 -23.48 -4.61
CA LYS A 317 6.04 -23.29 -6.06
C LYS A 317 6.67 -21.91 -6.31
N ARG A 318 7.98 -21.89 -6.61
CA ARG A 318 8.59 -20.79 -7.35
C ARG A 318 8.01 -20.91 -8.75
N ASN A 319 7.16 -19.98 -9.14
CA ASN A 319 6.93 -19.75 -10.55
C ASN A 319 8.26 -19.26 -11.11
N ASN A 320 8.80 -19.99 -12.09
CA ASN A 320 10.05 -19.67 -12.75
C ASN A 320 10.03 -18.22 -13.21
N ALA A 321 11.09 -17.49 -12.84
CA ALA A 321 11.34 -16.10 -13.21
C ALA A 321 12.12 -15.97 -14.52
N ASP A 322 12.32 -17.07 -15.26
CA ASP A 322 12.98 -17.07 -16.57
C ASP A 322 12.06 -17.73 -17.61
N ALA A 323 11.32 -16.87 -18.31
CA ALA A 323 10.80 -17.11 -19.66
C ALA A 323 10.53 -15.73 -20.28
N LEU A 324 11.61 -15.05 -20.66
CA LEU A 324 11.57 -14.05 -21.72
C LEU A 324 11.35 -14.83 -23.02
N CYS A 325 10.18 -14.64 -23.64
CA CYS A 325 9.89 -14.88 -25.05
C CYS A 325 10.62 -16.05 -25.75
N HIS A 326 9.89 -17.15 -25.99
CA HIS A 326 9.99 -17.86 -27.27
C HIS A 326 8.63 -17.77 -27.95
N TYR A 327 8.61 -16.98 -29.03
CA TYR A 327 7.69 -17.13 -30.14
C TYR A 327 8.02 -18.47 -30.82
N ASN A 328 7.00 -19.25 -31.12
CA ASN A 328 6.97 -20.12 -32.29
C ASN A 328 5.55 -20.00 -32.84
N ASP A 329 5.44 -19.32 -33.97
CA ASP A 329 4.32 -19.45 -34.89
C ASP A 329 4.20 -20.90 -35.32
N ASN A 330 2.98 -21.42 -35.29
CA ASN A 330 2.42 -22.39 -36.24
C ASN A 330 1.04 -22.78 -35.71
N ASP A 331 0.01 -22.10 -36.21
CA ASP A 331 -1.10 -22.76 -36.90
C ASP A 331 -2.03 -21.69 -37.46
N GLU A 332 -1.84 -21.41 -38.75
CA GLU A 332 -2.92 -20.98 -39.62
C GLU A 332 -4.01 -22.05 -39.62
N SER A 333 -5.27 -21.65 -39.44
CA SER A 333 -6.35 -21.84 -40.43
C SER A 333 -7.74 -21.91 -39.79
N LYS A 334 -8.67 -21.18 -40.44
CA LYS A 334 -10.14 -21.18 -40.30
C LYS A 334 -10.64 -20.56 -38.98
N TYR A 335 -11.47 -19.51 -38.98
CA TYR A 335 -12.75 -19.38 -39.67
C TYR A 335 -13.15 -17.89 -39.81
N PHE A 336 -13.51 -17.48 -41.02
CA PHE A 336 -14.45 -16.40 -41.27
C PHE A 336 -15.84 -16.88 -40.82
N GLU A 337 -16.47 -16.18 -39.90
CA GLU A 337 -17.94 -16.12 -39.82
C GLU A 337 -18.33 -14.66 -39.62
N GLU A 338 -18.87 -14.07 -40.68
CA GLU A 338 -19.68 -12.86 -40.63
C GLU A 338 -20.81 -13.08 -39.63
N PHE A 339 -20.91 -12.21 -38.63
CA PHE A 339 -22.15 -12.02 -37.88
C PHE A 339 -22.54 -10.56 -38.00
N GLU A 340 -23.33 -10.26 -39.03
CA GLU A 340 -24.35 -9.22 -38.94
C GLU A 340 -25.29 -9.59 -37.79
N HIS A 341 -25.49 -8.70 -36.84
CA HIS A 341 -26.77 -8.55 -36.14
C HIS A 341 -26.82 -7.18 -35.45
N ASP A 342 -27.66 -6.32 -36.04
CA ASP A 342 -28.27 -5.16 -35.41
C ASP A 342 -28.86 -5.54 -34.06
N TYR A 343 -28.34 -4.94 -32.99
CA TYR A 343 -29.09 -4.72 -31.77
C TYR A 343 -28.75 -3.32 -31.27
N ASP A 344 -29.74 -2.45 -31.39
CA ASP A 344 -29.83 -1.12 -30.81
C ASP A 344 -29.77 -1.25 -29.27
N TYR A 345 -28.55 -1.36 -28.73
CA TYR A 345 -28.32 -1.36 -27.29
C TYR A 345 -28.24 0.08 -26.82
N SER A 346 -29.20 0.46 -25.97
CA SER A 346 -29.15 1.69 -25.17
C SER A 346 -27.75 1.90 -24.59
N THR A 347 -27.08 2.95 -25.05
CA THR A 347 -25.68 3.27 -24.76
C THR A 347 -25.50 3.60 -23.27
N PRO A 348 -24.77 2.79 -22.47
CA PRO A 348 -24.31 3.16 -21.14
C PRO A 348 -23.29 4.28 -21.28
N GLN A 349 -23.73 5.50 -21.02
CA GLN A 349 -22.84 6.65 -20.90
C GLN A 349 -21.85 6.39 -19.75
N LEU A 350 -20.55 6.54 -20.00
CA LEU A 350 -19.52 6.38 -18.97
C LEU A 350 -19.60 7.55 -17.98
N ASP A 351 -19.61 7.24 -16.69
CA ASP A 351 -19.59 8.26 -15.64
C ASP A 351 -18.26 9.02 -15.62
N GLU A 352 -18.29 10.28 -15.17
CA GLU A 352 -17.10 11.14 -15.02
C GLU A 352 -16.00 10.49 -14.14
N TYR A 353 -16.40 9.77 -13.09
CA TYR A 353 -15.49 8.98 -12.26
C TYR A 353 -14.73 7.91 -13.04
N VAL A 354 -15.45 7.18 -13.91
CA VAL A 354 -14.85 6.14 -14.74
C VAL A 354 -13.89 6.80 -15.74
N HIS A 355 -14.30 7.91 -16.36
CA HIS A 355 -13.43 8.68 -17.26
C HIS A 355 -12.09 9.04 -16.59
N ASP A 356 -12.11 9.62 -15.38
CA ASP A 356 -10.90 10.02 -14.68
C ASP A 356 -10.02 8.84 -14.27
N VAL A 357 -10.61 7.74 -13.81
CA VAL A 357 -9.84 6.54 -13.45
C VAL A 357 -9.20 5.91 -14.69
N VAL A 358 -9.91 5.86 -15.83
CA VAL A 358 -9.36 5.32 -17.08
C VAL A 358 -8.20 6.18 -17.58
N LYS A 359 -8.35 7.51 -17.58
CA LYS A 359 -7.28 8.46 -17.89
C LYS A 359 -6.08 8.37 -16.94
N TYR A 360 -6.29 8.01 -15.68
CA TYR A 360 -5.16 7.72 -14.78
C TYR A 360 -4.47 6.39 -15.15
N THR A 361 -5.25 5.37 -15.52
CA THR A 361 -4.69 4.06 -15.90
C THR A 361 -3.90 4.10 -17.21
N SER A 362 -4.23 4.99 -18.14
CA SER A 362 -3.44 5.15 -19.38
C SER A 362 -1.98 5.49 -19.09
N GLY A 363 -1.70 6.32 -18.08
CA GLY A 363 -0.33 6.64 -17.65
C GLY A 363 0.46 5.40 -17.19
N PHE A 364 -0.23 4.43 -16.58
CA PHE A 364 0.40 3.14 -16.22
C PHE A 364 0.68 2.27 -17.46
N ILE A 365 -0.20 2.30 -18.47
CA ILE A 365 -0.01 1.58 -19.73
C ILE A 365 1.19 2.14 -20.48
N VAL A 366 1.24 3.47 -20.65
CA VAL A 366 2.37 4.14 -21.33
C VAL A 366 3.68 3.84 -20.61
N ARG A 367 3.69 3.85 -19.27
CA ARG A 367 4.87 3.44 -18.49
C ARG A 367 5.29 1.99 -18.72
N LYS A 368 4.34 1.11 -19.05
CA LYS A 368 4.62 -0.31 -19.32
C LYS A 368 5.13 -0.50 -20.74
N ILE A 369 4.56 0.24 -21.70
CA ILE A 369 5.02 0.28 -23.10
C ILE A 369 6.42 0.87 -23.17
N SER A 370 6.71 1.97 -22.46
CA SER A 370 8.03 2.62 -22.48
C SER A 370 9.17 1.78 -21.88
N LYS A 371 8.85 0.72 -21.14
CA LYS A 371 9.84 -0.24 -20.65
C LYS A 371 10.16 -1.34 -21.67
N GLN A 372 9.43 -1.43 -22.77
CA GLN A 372 9.73 -2.38 -23.84
C GLN A 372 10.88 -1.83 -24.70
N LYS A 373 11.83 -2.68 -25.08
CA LYS A 373 13.07 -2.28 -25.75
C LYS A 373 12.89 -1.79 -27.21
N ASN A 374 11.68 -1.90 -27.78
CA ASN A 374 11.44 -1.72 -29.22
C ASN A 374 10.60 -0.46 -29.54
N LEU A 375 10.47 0.50 -28.61
CA LEU A 375 9.64 1.69 -28.86
C LEU A 375 10.43 2.75 -29.61
N CYS A 376 9.89 3.23 -30.74
CA CYS A 376 10.50 4.30 -31.51
C CYS A 376 10.37 5.67 -30.80
N ASP A 377 11.35 6.57 -30.94
CA ASP A 377 11.34 7.87 -30.24
C ASP A 377 10.16 8.77 -30.65
N ILE A 378 9.76 8.71 -31.93
CA ILE A 378 8.60 9.44 -32.46
C ILE A 378 7.31 8.89 -31.83
N CYS A 379 7.19 7.57 -31.75
CA CYS A 379 6.09 6.86 -31.11
C CYS A 379 5.99 7.23 -29.62
N TYR A 380 7.13 7.35 -28.94
CA TYR A 380 7.16 7.74 -27.52
C TYR A 380 6.67 9.17 -27.30
N LYS A 381 7.10 10.13 -28.14
CA LYS A 381 6.66 11.53 -28.04
C LYS A 381 5.15 11.67 -28.21
N GLU A 382 4.53 10.87 -29.07
CA GLU A 382 3.08 10.90 -29.33
C GLU A 382 2.25 10.26 -28.19
N LEU A 383 2.87 9.43 -27.33
CA LEU A 383 2.21 8.80 -26.18
C LEU A 383 2.11 9.72 -24.95
N THR A 384 3.02 10.68 -24.82
CA THR A 384 3.18 11.52 -23.62
C THR A 384 2.97 12.99 -23.94
N THR A 385 2.31 13.70 -23.05
CA THR A 385 2.13 15.15 -23.17
C THR A 385 2.53 15.86 -21.88
N GLU A 386 3.23 17.00 -22.02
CA GLU A 386 3.59 17.85 -20.88
C GLU A 386 2.39 18.69 -20.40
N ASP A 387 1.39 18.90 -21.27
CA ASP A 387 0.19 19.69 -20.98
C ASP A 387 -0.71 19.06 -19.91
N MET A 388 -0.76 19.69 -18.73
CA MET A 388 -1.60 19.26 -17.61
C MET A 388 -3.09 19.63 -17.77
N PHE A 389 -3.48 20.37 -18.81
CA PHE A 389 -4.88 20.76 -19.01
C PHE A 389 -5.78 19.53 -19.17
N THR A 390 -5.33 18.55 -19.96
CA THR A 390 -6.05 17.30 -20.27
C THR A 390 -5.78 16.15 -19.31
N ALA A 391 -4.97 16.38 -18.27
CA ALA A 391 -4.69 15.39 -17.24
C ALA A 391 -5.94 15.07 -16.42
N SER A 392 -6.12 13.79 -16.05
CA SER A 392 -7.17 13.38 -15.11
C SER A 392 -7.06 14.13 -13.79
N MET A 393 -8.20 14.41 -13.17
CA MET A 393 -8.25 15.03 -11.85
C MET A 393 -7.50 14.18 -10.82
N LEU A 394 -7.64 12.84 -10.91
CA LEU A 394 -6.90 11.90 -10.08
C LEU A 394 -5.38 12.01 -10.28
N LEU A 395 -4.90 12.23 -11.50
CA LEU A 395 -3.49 12.47 -11.78
C LEU A 395 -3.03 13.77 -11.12
N LYS A 396 -3.79 14.87 -11.26
CA LYS A 396 -3.47 16.18 -10.64
C LYS A 396 -3.33 16.07 -9.12
N ILE A 397 -4.28 15.40 -8.46
CA ILE A 397 -4.26 15.20 -7.00
C ILE A 397 -3.07 14.31 -6.55
N LYS A 398 -2.69 13.31 -7.35
CA LYS A 398 -1.63 12.35 -6.99
C LYS A 398 -0.23 12.73 -7.46
N ASN A 399 -0.11 13.65 -8.41
CA ASN A 399 1.17 13.89 -9.04
C ASN A 399 2.14 14.53 -8.06
N LYS A 400 3.35 13.97 -8.00
CA LYS A 400 4.50 14.49 -7.26
C LYS A 400 5.71 14.65 -8.19
N GLY A 401 5.45 14.94 -9.47
CA GLY A 401 6.45 15.13 -10.53
C GLY A 401 7.00 13.85 -11.18
N LYS A 402 6.38 12.68 -10.94
CA LYS A 402 6.89 11.37 -11.43
C LYS A 402 5.85 10.51 -12.14
N LEU A 403 4.60 10.96 -12.19
CA LEU A 403 3.55 10.27 -12.92
C LEU A 403 3.53 10.75 -14.36
N ILE A 404 3.29 9.84 -15.30
CA ILE A 404 3.28 10.14 -16.72
C ILE A 404 1.88 10.65 -17.07
N ASN A 405 1.83 11.84 -17.67
CA ASN A 405 0.64 12.33 -18.34
C ASN A 405 0.61 11.85 -19.79
N THR A 406 -0.54 11.39 -20.23
CA THR A 406 -0.69 10.75 -21.55
C THR A 406 -1.42 11.65 -22.52
N SER A 407 -1.10 11.52 -23.80
CA SER A 407 -1.80 12.22 -24.87
C SER A 407 -3.30 11.91 -24.90
N ILE A 408 -4.06 12.83 -25.48
CA ILE A 408 -5.52 12.74 -25.61
C ILE A 408 -5.91 11.47 -26.37
N ASP A 409 -5.12 11.11 -27.38
CA ASP A 409 -5.35 9.94 -28.21
C ASP A 409 -5.27 8.64 -27.41
N VAL A 410 -4.25 8.50 -26.55
CA VAL A 410 -4.14 7.34 -25.65
C VAL A 410 -5.33 7.28 -24.68
N GLN A 411 -5.77 8.44 -24.18
CA GLN A 411 -6.94 8.50 -23.29
C GLN A 411 -8.21 8.04 -24.03
N LYS A 412 -8.45 8.52 -25.25
CA LYS A 412 -9.59 8.11 -26.09
C LYS A 412 -9.58 6.60 -26.36
N ILE A 413 -8.44 6.03 -26.75
CA ILE A 413 -8.31 4.58 -26.99
C ILE A 413 -8.67 3.78 -25.73
N CYS A 414 -8.16 4.20 -24.57
CA CYS A 414 -8.46 3.50 -23.31
C CYS A 414 -9.95 3.60 -22.94
N LEU A 415 -10.59 4.75 -23.20
CA LEU A 415 -12.02 4.96 -22.96
C LEU A 415 -12.88 4.11 -23.89
N ALA A 416 -12.58 4.08 -25.19
CA ALA A 416 -13.25 3.22 -26.16
C ALA A 416 -13.09 1.73 -25.78
N THR A 417 -11.89 1.34 -25.34
CA THR A 417 -11.65 -0.04 -24.89
C THR A 417 -12.46 -0.39 -23.64
N GLU A 418 -12.55 0.51 -22.65
CA GLU A 418 -13.38 0.28 -21.45
C GLU A 418 -14.87 0.21 -21.80
N TYR A 419 -15.33 1.03 -22.74
CA TYR A 419 -16.69 0.98 -23.27
C TYR A 419 -17.02 -0.40 -23.86
N VAL A 420 -16.17 -0.91 -24.75
CA VAL A 420 -16.34 -2.25 -25.36
C VAL A 420 -16.32 -3.37 -24.32
N ILE A 421 -15.44 -3.29 -23.31
CA ILE A 421 -15.40 -4.27 -22.23
C ILE A 421 -16.70 -4.28 -21.43
N ARG A 422 -17.29 -3.10 -21.16
CA ARG A 422 -18.55 -2.99 -20.42
C ARG A 422 -19.75 -3.49 -21.22
N MET A 423 -19.77 -3.28 -22.54
CA MET A 423 -20.79 -3.86 -23.43
C MET A 423 -20.80 -5.38 -23.43
N HIS A 424 -19.61 -5.97 -23.38
CA HIS A 424 -19.45 -7.41 -23.52
C HIS A 424 -19.18 -8.12 -22.19
N ASN A 425 -19.68 -7.55 -21.09
CA ASN A 425 -19.49 -8.09 -19.75
C ASN A 425 -19.99 -9.54 -19.62
N ASP A 426 -21.10 -9.87 -20.30
CA ASP A 426 -21.72 -11.20 -20.27
C ASP A 426 -20.86 -12.28 -20.95
N ILE A 427 -20.04 -11.87 -21.92
CA ILE A 427 -19.24 -12.78 -22.74
C ILE A 427 -17.90 -13.13 -22.05
N LEU A 428 -17.48 -12.35 -21.06
CA LEU A 428 -16.14 -12.42 -20.45
C LEU A 428 -15.77 -13.77 -19.83
N ILE A 429 -16.76 -14.54 -19.38
CA ILE A 429 -16.56 -15.81 -18.67
C ILE A 429 -16.79 -17.01 -19.60
N ILE A 430 -17.60 -16.84 -20.65
CA ILE A 430 -18.15 -17.94 -21.44
C ILE A 430 -17.26 -18.27 -22.65
N LYS A 431 -16.73 -17.26 -23.34
CA LYS A 431 -16.01 -17.48 -24.61
C LYS A 431 -14.51 -17.74 -24.40
N LYS A 432 -13.97 -18.67 -25.21
CA LYS A 432 -12.53 -18.86 -25.39
C LYS A 432 -11.95 -17.70 -26.21
N ASN A 433 -10.66 -17.40 -26.03
CA ASN A 433 -9.93 -16.32 -26.72
C ASN A 433 -10.54 -14.91 -26.58
N ILE A 434 -11.16 -14.62 -25.42
CA ILE A 434 -11.80 -13.33 -25.15
C ILE A 434 -10.89 -12.10 -25.37
N CYS A 435 -9.59 -12.24 -25.13
CA CYS A 435 -8.63 -11.17 -25.36
C CYS A 435 -8.62 -10.71 -26.83
N GLU A 436 -8.61 -11.65 -27.77
CA GLU A 436 -8.54 -11.35 -29.20
C GLU A 436 -9.87 -10.80 -29.71
N ILE A 437 -10.98 -11.38 -29.27
CA ILE A 437 -12.33 -10.89 -29.59
C ILE A 437 -12.50 -9.43 -29.13
N LEU A 438 -12.10 -9.12 -27.90
CA LEU A 438 -12.17 -7.75 -27.38
C LEU A 438 -11.20 -6.83 -28.11
N CYS A 439 -9.99 -7.29 -28.44
CA CYS A 439 -9.03 -6.49 -29.22
C CYS A 439 -9.62 -6.09 -30.58
N ILE A 440 -10.21 -7.03 -31.33
CA ILE A 440 -10.80 -6.76 -32.66
C ILE A 440 -11.95 -5.76 -32.53
N LYS A 441 -12.85 -5.96 -31.56
CA LYS A 441 -13.98 -5.05 -31.33
C LYS A 441 -13.53 -3.65 -30.91
N SER A 442 -12.55 -3.56 -30.02
CA SER A 442 -11.98 -2.27 -29.61
C SER A 442 -11.21 -1.60 -30.75
N LEU A 443 -10.55 -2.36 -31.63
CA LEU A 443 -9.92 -1.82 -32.83
C LEU A 443 -10.98 -1.24 -33.78
N ASN A 444 -12.07 -1.96 -34.04
CA ASN A 444 -13.14 -1.48 -34.91
C ASN A 444 -13.72 -0.15 -34.40
N GLU A 445 -14.05 -0.05 -33.11
CA GLU A 445 -14.54 1.20 -32.48
C GLU A 445 -13.53 2.35 -32.61
N VAL A 446 -12.25 2.07 -32.42
CA VAL A 446 -11.18 3.08 -32.50
C VAL A 446 -10.87 3.50 -33.95
N CYS A 447 -11.01 2.58 -34.91
CA CYS A 447 -10.76 2.82 -36.33
C CYS A 447 -11.76 3.79 -36.96
N PHE A 448 -12.98 3.93 -36.41
CA PHE A 448 -13.94 4.94 -36.87
C PHE A 448 -13.51 6.37 -36.51
N ASP A 449 -12.68 6.57 -35.48
CA ASP A 449 -12.17 7.90 -35.11
C ASP A 449 -10.87 8.21 -35.86
N THR A 450 -11.00 8.91 -36.99
CA THR A 450 -9.87 9.33 -37.84
C THR A 450 -8.92 10.32 -37.16
N SER A 451 -9.29 10.87 -35.99
CA SER A 451 -8.47 11.85 -35.25
C SER A 451 -7.30 11.26 -34.46
N ILE A 452 -7.30 9.94 -34.20
CA ILE A 452 -6.34 9.28 -33.31
C ILE A 452 -4.97 9.12 -33.97
N PHE A 453 -3.91 9.68 -33.37
CA PHE A 453 -2.54 9.70 -33.89
C PHE A 453 -2.44 10.25 -35.31
N ASN A 454 -3.15 11.35 -35.57
CA ASN A 454 -3.23 11.99 -36.89
C ASN A 454 -2.32 13.24 -37.03
N SER A 455 -1.25 13.33 -36.23
CA SER A 455 -0.26 14.40 -36.32
C SER A 455 0.53 14.28 -37.64
N ASP A 456 0.95 15.42 -38.21
CA ASP A 456 1.74 15.42 -39.45
C ASP A 456 3.10 14.71 -39.27
N THR A 457 3.62 14.69 -38.04
CA THR A 457 4.77 13.89 -37.60
C THR A 457 4.49 12.39 -37.71
N MET A 458 3.34 11.91 -37.24
CA MET A 458 2.97 10.50 -37.34
C MET A 458 2.64 10.10 -38.78
N LYS A 459 1.95 10.96 -39.55
CA LYS A 459 1.69 10.70 -40.98
C LYS A 459 3.00 10.50 -41.75
N ASN A 460 3.94 11.43 -41.60
CA ASN A 460 5.26 11.35 -42.24
C ASN A 460 6.06 10.12 -41.77
N HIS A 461 5.89 9.72 -40.51
CA HIS A 461 6.51 8.52 -39.94
C HIS A 461 5.95 7.22 -40.54
N ILE A 462 4.67 7.19 -40.93
CA ILE A 462 4.01 6.02 -41.52
C ILE A 462 4.26 5.90 -43.04
N LEU A 463 4.59 6.99 -43.74
CA LEU A 463 4.72 6.99 -45.21
C LEU A 463 5.68 5.92 -45.77
N ASN A 464 6.72 5.57 -45.01
CA ASN A 464 7.73 4.59 -45.41
C ASN A 464 7.49 3.19 -44.84
N GLN A 465 6.31 2.93 -44.24
CA GLN A 465 5.97 1.68 -43.57
C GLN A 465 4.89 0.91 -44.33
N ASP A 466 4.77 -0.38 -44.05
CA ASP A 466 3.72 -1.21 -44.64
C ASP A 466 2.32 -0.71 -44.27
N VAL A 467 1.41 -0.79 -45.24
CA VAL A 467 0.02 -0.29 -45.11
C VAL A 467 -0.72 -0.99 -43.98
N PHE A 468 -0.46 -2.29 -43.78
CA PHE A 468 -1.13 -3.12 -42.77
C PHE A 468 -0.35 -3.22 -41.45
N GLU A 469 0.98 -3.07 -41.46
CA GLU A 469 1.85 -3.15 -40.28
C GLU A 469 2.58 -1.83 -39.98
N ASN A 470 1.84 -0.72 -39.99
CA ASN A 470 2.42 0.55 -39.58
C ASN A 470 2.50 0.68 -38.05
N HIS A 471 3.44 1.51 -37.57
CA HIS A 471 3.67 1.76 -36.15
C HIS A 471 2.44 2.33 -35.44
N ARG A 472 1.55 3.05 -36.14
CA ARG A 472 0.30 3.58 -35.57
C ARG A 472 -0.66 2.44 -35.20
N SER A 473 -0.92 1.53 -36.12
CA SER A 473 -1.77 0.34 -35.90
C SER A 473 -1.19 -0.54 -34.80
N GLN A 474 0.13 -0.78 -34.82
CA GLN A 474 0.81 -1.55 -33.78
C GLN A 474 0.70 -0.88 -32.40
N LEU A 475 0.85 0.44 -32.33
CA LEU A 475 0.79 1.19 -31.08
C LEU A 475 -0.63 1.22 -30.49
N ILE A 476 -1.66 1.39 -31.33
CA ILE A 476 -3.07 1.26 -30.92
C ILE A 476 -3.33 -0.15 -30.37
N GLN A 477 -2.93 -1.19 -31.11
CA GLN A 477 -3.12 -2.58 -30.70
C GLN A 477 -2.40 -2.90 -29.38
N LEU A 478 -1.19 -2.37 -29.17
CA LEU A 478 -0.43 -2.53 -27.94
C LEU A 478 -1.14 -1.89 -26.74
N ILE A 479 -1.68 -0.67 -26.90
CA ILE A 479 -2.43 0.03 -25.84
C ILE A 479 -3.66 -0.78 -25.45
N ILE A 480 -4.47 -1.17 -26.45
CA ILE A 480 -5.70 -1.95 -26.26
C ILE A 480 -5.40 -3.27 -25.55
N ARG A 481 -4.41 -4.03 -26.03
CA ARG A 481 -4.05 -5.34 -25.47
C ARG A 481 -3.58 -5.26 -24.01
N HIS A 482 -2.77 -4.25 -23.67
CA HIS A 482 -2.35 -4.05 -22.28
C HIS A 482 -3.51 -3.63 -21.39
N TYR A 483 -4.42 -2.78 -21.87
CA TYR A 483 -5.61 -2.36 -21.14
C TYR A 483 -6.54 -3.54 -20.84
N ILE A 484 -6.93 -4.30 -21.87
CA ILE A 484 -7.78 -5.49 -21.76
C ILE A 484 -7.19 -6.48 -20.76
N LYS A 485 -5.89 -6.76 -20.83
CA LYS A 485 -5.23 -7.68 -19.90
C LYS A 485 -5.35 -7.21 -18.44
N ILE A 486 -5.16 -5.93 -18.16
CA ILE A 486 -5.33 -5.36 -16.81
C ILE A 486 -6.77 -5.54 -16.34
N ARG A 487 -7.74 -5.23 -17.20
CA ARG A 487 -9.17 -5.31 -16.88
C ARG A 487 -9.67 -6.73 -16.68
N LEU A 488 -9.23 -7.69 -17.49
CA LEU A 488 -9.55 -9.11 -17.34
C LEU A 488 -8.96 -9.68 -16.05
N HIS A 489 -7.72 -9.32 -15.68
CA HIS A 489 -7.16 -9.72 -14.37
C HIS A 489 -7.95 -9.15 -13.20
N HIS A 490 -8.43 -7.90 -13.31
CA HIS A 490 -9.30 -7.31 -12.30
C HIS A 490 -10.63 -8.07 -12.21
N PHE A 491 -11.28 -8.32 -13.35
CA PHE A 491 -12.55 -9.03 -13.43
C PHE A 491 -12.45 -10.46 -12.88
N ALA A 492 -11.45 -11.24 -13.32
CA ALA A 492 -11.21 -12.59 -12.83
C ALA A 492 -11.01 -12.63 -11.31
N LYS A 493 -10.32 -11.62 -10.75
CA LYS A 493 -10.11 -11.51 -9.31
C LYS A 493 -11.41 -11.20 -8.56
N VAL A 494 -12.27 -10.31 -9.09
CA VAL A 494 -13.58 -10.00 -8.50
C VAL A 494 -14.49 -11.22 -8.56
N HIS A 495 -14.55 -11.91 -9.70
CA HIS A 495 -15.32 -13.12 -9.89
C HIS A 495 -14.84 -14.28 -8.98
N THR A 496 -13.52 -14.44 -8.81
CA THR A 496 -12.98 -15.42 -7.85
C THR A 496 -13.42 -15.11 -6.42
N LEU A 497 -13.46 -13.83 -6.05
CA LEU A 497 -13.90 -13.39 -4.72
C LEU A 497 -15.41 -13.60 -4.50
N SER A 498 -16.25 -13.43 -5.53
CA SER A 498 -17.68 -13.71 -5.42
C SER A 498 -17.95 -15.21 -5.24
N ILE A 499 -17.24 -16.07 -5.98
CA ILE A 499 -17.38 -17.54 -5.86
C ILE A 499 -16.85 -18.04 -4.51
N THR A 500 -15.66 -17.60 -4.11
CA THR A 500 -15.00 -18.13 -2.90
C THR A 500 -15.70 -17.72 -1.60
N GLY A 501 -16.55 -16.68 -1.62
CA GLY A 501 -17.34 -16.24 -0.48
C GLY A 501 -16.48 -15.87 0.74
N LYS A 502 -17.03 -16.09 1.95
CA LYS A 502 -16.28 -15.88 3.21
C LYS A 502 -15.25 -17.01 3.38
N SER A 503 -13.99 -16.67 3.72
CA SER A 503 -12.97 -17.70 3.98
C SER A 503 -13.23 -18.39 5.33
N ILE A 504 -14.08 -19.43 5.33
CA ILE A 504 -14.48 -20.21 6.50
C ILE A 504 -13.25 -20.71 7.26
N ARG A 505 -12.25 -21.25 6.54
CA ARG A 505 -10.99 -21.74 7.12
C ARG A 505 -10.27 -20.68 7.96
N ARG A 506 -10.19 -19.43 7.49
CA ARG A 506 -9.51 -18.35 8.20
C ARG A 506 -10.25 -17.98 9.49
N ASN A 507 -11.59 -17.95 9.44
CA ASN A 507 -12.41 -17.63 10.61
C ASN A 507 -12.30 -18.73 11.67
N LEU A 508 -12.42 -19.99 11.27
CA LEU A 508 -12.21 -21.14 12.17
C LEU A 508 -10.79 -21.17 12.73
N THR A 509 -9.77 -20.87 11.92
CA THR A 509 -8.38 -20.83 12.40
C THR A 509 -8.18 -19.75 13.46
N LYS A 510 -8.77 -18.56 13.27
CA LYS A 510 -8.74 -17.50 14.29
C LYS A 510 -9.49 -17.89 15.55
N LEU A 511 -10.68 -18.46 15.44
CA LEU A 511 -11.45 -18.95 16.59
C LEU A 511 -10.66 -20.00 17.39
N ILE A 512 -9.94 -20.90 16.72
CA ILE A 512 -9.09 -21.90 17.39
C ILE A 512 -7.88 -21.23 18.07
N LEU A 513 -7.20 -20.31 17.39
CA LEU A 513 -6.00 -19.64 17.93
C LEU A 513 -6.31 -18.69 19.10
N PHE A 514 -7.48 -18.07 19.09
CA PHE A 514 -7.89 -17.05 20.06
C PHE A 514 -9.03 -17.54 20.97
N LYS A 515 -9.29 -18.84 21.08
CA LYS A 515 -10.41 -19.38 21.88
C LYS A 515 -10.38 -18.93 23.35
N ASN A 516 -9.20 -18.56 23.85
CA ASN A 516 -8.94 -18.17 25.24
C ASN A 516 -8.46 -16.71 25.37
N GLN A 517 -8.65 -15.87 24.35
CA GLN A 517 -8.38 -14.42 24.35
C GLN A 517 -9.67 -13.67 24.00
#